data_AF-A0AAN4TQ43-F1
#
_entry.id   AF-A0AAN4TQ43-F1
#
_cell.length_a   1.000
_cell.length_b   1.000
_cell.length_c   1.000
_cell.angle_alpha   90.00
_cell.angle_beta   90.00
_cell.angle_gamma   90.00
#
_symmetry.space_group_name_H-M   'P 1'
#
loop_
_entity.id
_entity.type
_entity.pdbx_description
1 polymer ?
#
loop_
_entity_poly.entity_id
_entity_poly.type
_entity_poly.pdbx_seq_one_letter_code
_entity_poly.pdbx_strand_id
1 'polypeptide(L)'
;MSVIKRAPKPASADPAATTAAAKVAATAPDSKAKKNMRGNREMFSVGFEPELLAEFDAARNKLGLSRPALIKIAVRRLLDAGV
;
A
#
# COMPACT_ATOMS: atom_id res chain seq x y z
N MET A 1 28.54 3.85 42.02
CA MET A 1 27.92 4.50 40.86
C MET A 1 28.47 3.84 39.58
N SER A 2 27.87 2.77 39.08
CA SER A 2 28.33 2.07 37.87
C SER A 2 27.64 2.65 36.63
N VAL A 3 28.43 3.25 35.73
CA VAL A 3 27.93 3.84 34.48
C VAL A 3 27.88 2.75 33.41
N ILE A 4 26.67 2.36 33.00
CA ILE A 4 26.47 1.38 31.92
C ILE A 4 26.81 2.07 30.59
N LYS A 5 27.97 1.75 30.01
CA LYS A 5 28.33 2.15 28.63
C LYS A 5 27.45 1.36 27.65
N ARG A 6 26.52 2.03 26.98
CA ARG A 6 25.71 1.44 25.90
C ARG A 6 26.58 1.26 24.65
N ALA A 7 26.52 0.08 24.05
CA ALA A 7 27.16 -0.20 22.76
C ALA A 7 26.56 0.70 21.66
N PRO A 8 27.36 1.13 20.66
CA PRO A 8 26.88 1.96 19.57
C PRO A 8 25.82 1.21 18.76
N LYS A 9 24.69 1.89 18.52
CA LYS A 9 23.56 1.39 17.72
C LYS A 9 24.08 1.06 16.31
N PRO A 10 23.82 -0.14 15.76
CA PRO A 10 24.26 -0.48 14.42
C PRO A 10 23.68 0.53 13.43
N ALA A 11 24.52 0.94 12.48
CA ALA A 11 24.24 1.95 11.48
C ALA A 11 22.89 1.68 10.79
N SER A 12 22.13 2.75 10.59
CA SER A 12 20.88 2.75 9.85
C SER A 12 21.06 1.98 8.53
N ALA A 13 20.32 0.90 8.36
CA ALA A 13 20.34 0.14 7.10
C ALA A 13 20.01 1.08 5.94
N ASP A 14 20.85 1.06 4.90
CA ASP A 14 20.64 1.82 3.68
C ASP A 14 19.28 1.46 3.07
N PRO A 15 18.39 2.43 2.80
CA PRO A 15 17.07 2.16 2.20
C PRO A 15 17.18 1.50 0.81
N ALA A 16 18.33 1.66 0.14
CA ALA A 16 18.66 0.97 -1.10
C ALA A 16 18.83 -0.55 -0.91
N ALA A 17 19.40 -1.00 0.21
CA ALA A 17 19.57 -2.42 0.50
C ALA A 17 18.24 -3.11 0.82
N THR A 18 17.33 -2.41 1.51
CA THR A 18 15.99 -2.91 1.86
C THR A 18 15.11 -3.09 0.62
N THR A 19 15.20 -2.17 -0.34
CA THR A 19 14.44 -2.24 -1.61
C THR A 19 14.96 -3.33 -2.54
N ALA A 20 16.29 -3.52 -2.60
CA ALA A 20 16.90 -4.61 -3.35
C ALA A 20 16.51 -5.99 -2.79
N ALA A 21 16.53 -6.15 -1.46
CA ALA A 21 16.11 -7.39 -0.81
C ALA A 21 14.61 -7.71 -1.03
N ALA A 22 13.74 -6.70 -1.00
CA ALA A 22 12.31 -6.86 -1.29
C ALA A 22 12.06 -7.31 -2.74
N LYS A 23 12.87 -6.82 -3.70
CA LYS A 23 12.75 -7.16 -5.11
C LYS A 23 13.18 -8.61 -5.41
N VAL A 24 14.20 -9.10 -4.70
CA VAL A 24 14.69 -10.49 -4.81
C VAL A 24 13.77 -11.48 -4.09
N ALA A 25 13.16 -11.08 -2.97
CA ALA A 25 12.15 -11.90 -2.29
C ALA A 25 10.86 -12.06 -3.12
N ALA A 26 10.54 -11.08 -3.98
CA ALA A 26 9.36 -11.11 -4.85
C ALA A 26 9.52 -12.00 -6.10
N THR A 27 10.75 -12.42 -6.45
CA THR A 27 11.01 -13.24 -7.65
C THR A 27 11.17 -14.74 -7.34
N ALA A 28 10.94 -15.18 -6.11
CA ALA A 28 10.99 -16.60 -5.75
C ALA A 28 9.75 -17.37 -6.26
N PRO A 29 9.91 -18.55 -6.88
CA PRO A 29 8.82 -19.31 -7.52
C PRO A 29 7.79 -19.90 -6.54
N ASP A 30 8.13 -20.03 -5.25
CA ASP A 30 7.22 -20.46 -4.17
C ASP A 30 6.46 -19.32 -3.49
N SER A 31 6.55 -18.10 -4.03
CA SER A 31 5.76 -16.97 -3.54
C SER A 31 4.30 -17.11 -3.95
N LYS A 32 3.59 -18.10 -3.39
CA LYS A 32 2.13 -18.05 -3.33
C LYS A 32 1.79 -16.75 -2.60
N ALA A 33 1.45 -15.72 -3.36
CA ALA A 33 1.12 -14.41 -2.84
C ALA A 33 0.00 -14.61 -1.82
N LYS A 34 0.33 -14.45 -0.53
CA LYS A 34 -0.67 -14.51 0.52
C LYS A 34 -1.72 -13.46 0.16
N LYS A 35 -2.98 -13.89 -0.01
CA LYS A 35 -4.09 -12.95 -0.20
C LYS A 35 -4.07 -11.97 0.96
N ASN A 36 -3.87 -10.71 0.63
CA ASN A 36 -3.80 -9.67 1.65
C ASN A 36 -5.22 -9.38 2.11
N MET A 37 -5.65 -10.01 3.20
CA MET A 37 -7.02 -9.92 3.69
C MET A 37 -7.12 -8.93 4.86
N ARG A 38 -8.10 -8.04 4.82
CA ARG A 38 -8.49 -7.21 5.96
C ARG A 38 -9.92 -7.52 6.37
N GLY A 39 -10.08 -8.37 7.38
CA GLY A 39 -11.36 -9.02 7.67
C GLY A 39 -11.81 -9.85 6.46
N ASN A 40 -13.05 -9.66 6.02
CA ASN A 40 -13.60 -10.36 4.84
C ASN A 40 -13.29 -9.67 3.50
N ARG A 41 -12.36 -8.71 3.46
CA ARG A 41 -12.04 -7.93 2.25
C ARG A 41 -10.66 -8.29 1.74
N GLU A 42 -10.59 -8.71 0.49
CA GLU A 42 -9.32 -8.87 -0.23
C GLU A 42 -8.78 -7.48 -0.62
N MET A 43 -7.52 -7.23 -0.26
CA MET A 43 -6.79 -6.02 -0.58
C MET A 43 -5.87 -6.28 -1.76
N PHE A 44 -5.88 -5.35 -2.71
CA PHE A 44 -4.97 -5.35 -3.84
C PHE A 44 -4.40 -3.95 -4.02
N SER A 45 -3.20 -3.87 -4.58
CA SER A 45 -2.54 -2.61 -4.91
C SER A 45 -2.86 -2.22 -6.34
N VAL A 46 -3.17 -0.94 -6.58
CA VAL A 46 -3.45 -0.40 -7.91
C VAL A 46 -2.55 0.79 -8.15
N GLY A 47 -1.94 0.83 -9.34
CA GLY A 47 -1.21 2.01 -9.82
C GLY A 47 -2.17 2.98 -10.48
N PHE A 48 -2.04 4.26 -10.15
CA PHE A 48 -2.76 5.34 -10.78
C PHE A 48 -1.76 6.43 -11.17
N GLU A 49 -2.09 7.17 -12.22
CA GLU A 49 -1.35 8.38 -12.56
C GLU A 49 -1.50 9.43 -11.45
N PRO A 50 -0.45 10.20 -11.16
CA PRO A 50 -0.46 11.18 -10.06
C PRO A 50 -1.51 12.28 -10.28
N GLU A 51 -1.75 12.68 -11.52
CA GLU A 51 -2.77 13.67 -11.88
C GLU A 51 -4.18 13.15 -11.56
N LEU A 52 -4.49 11.93 -11.98
CA LEU A 52 -5.76 11.27 -11.68
C LEU A 52 -5.96 11.08 -10.16
N LEU A 53 -4.90 10.77 -9.41
CA LEU A 53 -4.98 10.68 -7.94
C LEU A 53 -5.32 12.03 -7.29
N ALA A 54 -4.80 13.13 -7.82
CA ALA A 54 -5.10 14.47 -7.33
C ALA A 54 -6.57 14.84 -7.58
N GLU A 55 -7.09 14.56 -8.77
CA GLU A 55 -8.51 14.75 -9.09
C GLU A 55 -9.41 13.88 -8.19
N PHE A 56 -9.01 12.63 -7.98
CA PHE A 56 -9.73 11.69 -7.14
C PHE A 56 -9.80 12.18 -5.68
N ASP A 57 -8.70 12.70 -5.14
CA ASP A 57 -8.67 13.26 -3.79
C ASP A 57 -9.42 14.58 -3.69
N ALA A 58 -9.45 15.41 -4.74
CA ALA A 58 -10.31 16.58 -4.78
C ALA A 58 -11.79 16.18 -4.75
N ALA A 59 -12.18 15.17 -5.53
CA ALA A 59 -13.55 14.65 -5.57
C ALA A 59 -13.98 14.02 -4.24
N ARG A 60 -13.11 13.21 -3.61
CA ARG A 60 -13.43 12.56 -2.33
C ARG A 60 -13.65 13.60 -1.23
N ASN A 61 -12.87 14.68 -1.21
CA ASN A 61 -12.95 15.72 -0.19
C ASN A 61 -14.26 16.51 -0.31
N LYS A 62 -14.71 16.80 -1.54
CA LYS A 62 -16.03 17.42 -1.79
C LYS A 62 -17.19 16.56 -1.32
N LEU A 63 -17.07 15.23 -1.46
CA LEU A 63 -18.11 14.27 -1.08
C LEU A 63 -18.01 13.80 0.39
N GLY A 64 -16.95 14.18 1.12
CA GLY A 64 -16.70 13.70 2.48
C GLY A 64 -16.42 12.19 2.57
N LEU A 65 -15.91 11.58 1.48
CA LEU A 65 -15.72 10.14 1.39
C LEU A 65 -14.25 9.73 1.58
N SER A 66 -14.05 8.56 2.19
CA SER A 66 -12.73 7.93 2.18
C SER A 66 -12.37 7.44 0.76
N ARG A 67 -11.07 7.45 0.45
CA ARG A 67 -10.55 6.99 -0.85
C ARG A 67 -11.13 5.61 -1.26
N PRO A 68 -11.13 4.58 -0.40
CA PRO A 68 -11.72 3.28 -0.74
C PRO A 68 -13.24 3.31 -0.92
N ALA A 69 -13.95 4.20 -0.24
CA ALA A 69 -15.41 4.33 -0.39
C ALA A 69 -15.77 4.89 -1.76
N LEU A 70 -15.07 5.93 -2.21
CA LEU A 70 -15.28 6.51 -3.54
C LEU A 70 -14.98 5.48 -4.64
N ILE A 71 -13.89 4.70 -4.51
CA ILE A 71 -13.56 3.62 -5.46
C ILE A 71 -14.69 2.58 -5.51
N LYS A 72 -15.20 2.15 -4.35
CA LYS A 72 -16.30 1.17 -4.30
C LYS A 72 -17.56 1.65 -5.00
N ILE A 73 -17.93 2.92 -4.82
CA ILE A 73 -19.10 3.49 -5.47
C ILE A 73 -18.89 3.54 -6.98
N ALA A 74 -17.72 3.97 -7.45
CA ALA A 74 -17.41 4.02 -8.88
C ALA A 74 -17.45 2.62 -9.52
N VAL A 75 -16.80 1.63 -8.89
CA VAL A 75 -16.81 0.24 -9.35
C VAL A 75 -18.23 -0.32 -9.33
N ARG A 76 -19.00 -0.06 -8.28
CA ARG A 76 -20.37 -0.56 -8.20
C ARG A 76 -21.25 0.01 -9.29
N ARG A 77 -21.14 1.32 -9.57
CA ARG A 77 -21.86 1.98 -10.66
C ARG A 77 -21.47 1.42 -12.04
N LEU A 78 -20.18 1.13 -12.25
CA LEU A 78 -19.72 0.50 -13.50
C LEU A 78 -20.28 -0.91 -13.67
N LEU A 79 -20.28 -1.73 -12.61
CA LEU A 79 -20.85 -3.08 -12.64
C LEU A 79 -22.38 -3.07 -12.82
N ASP A 80 -23.08 -2.15 -12.15
CA ASP A 80 -24.53 -2.00 -12.30
C ASP A 80 -24.90 -1.48 -13.70
N ALA A 81 -24.01 -0.75 -14.38
CA ALA A 81 -24.18 -0.30 -15.77
C ALA A 81 -23.91 -1.41 -16.81
N GLY A 82 -23.43 -2.59 -16.39
CA GLY A 82 -23.27 -3.76 -17.25
C GLY A 82 -22.11 -3.68 -18.24
N VAL A 83 -21.05 -2.93 -17.91
CA VAL A 83 -19.78 -3.00 -18.64
C VAL A 83 -19.11 -4.35 -18.42
#